data_AF-A0A9X7WGK6-F1
#
_entry.id   AF-A0A9X7WGK6-F1
#
_cell.length_a   1.000
_cell.length_b   1.000
_cell.length_c   1.000
_cell.angle_alpha   90.00
_cell.angle_beta   90.00
_cell.angle_gamma   90.00
#
_symmetry.space_group_name_H-M   'P 1'
#
loop_
_entity.id
_entity.type
_entity.pdbx_description
1 polymer ?
#
loop_
_entity_poly.entity_id
_entity_poly.type
_entity_poly.pdbx_seq_one_letter_code
_entity_poly.pdbx_strand_id
1 'polypeptide(L)'
;MNVHESSNAAAGDPLSDGERADLVLMREEERLARDLYQRFHQAWGVPIFDNIATSEQRHYDAIGRLLQRYSVPDPSVGQPAGVYVETELQDAYDTWLARGLTSVAAACAVGIELETGDIADLSAAADGSDQPAILRVYENLRAASENHLRAFEAALSGRPLGGGRGWRRRGGEGCA
;
A
#
# COMPACT_ATOMS: atom_id res chain seq x y z
N MET A 1 -34.32 -33.40 27.91
CA MET A 1 -34.61 -32.44 26.84
C MET A 1 -33.37 -31.57 26.67
N ASN A 2 -32.63 -31.73 25.58
CA ASN A 2 -31.48 -30.88 25.27
C ASN A 2 -31.97 -29.79 24.31
N VAL A 3 -31.99 -28.56 24.78
CA VAL A 3 -32.28 -27.39 23.94
C VAL A 3 -30.98 -26.93 23.30
N HIS A 4 -31.03 -26.79 21.98
CA HIS A 4 -29.95 -26.38 21.10
C HIS A 4 -29.47 -24.96 21.43
N GLU A 5 -28.17 -24.83 21.66
CA GLU A 5 -27.45 -23.57 21.62
C GLU A 5 -27.42 -23.11 20.16
N SER A 6 -28.01 -21.94 19.88
CA SER A 6 -28.02 -21.33 18.56
C SER A 6 -26.61 -20.92 18.18
N SER A 7 -26.01 -21.63 17.22
CA SER A 7 -24.74 -21.23 16.61
C SER A 7 -24.95 -19.94 15.81
N ASN A 8 -24.39 -18.86 16.33
CA ASN A 8 -24.24 -17.62 15.58
C ASN A 8 -23.23 -17.88 14.44
N ALA A 9 -23.64 -17.60 13.20
CA ALA A 9 -22.81 -17.86 12.04
C ALA A 9 -21.62 -16.90 11.96
N ALA A 10 -20.41 -17.49 11.95
CA ALA A 10 -19.13 -17.03 11.43
C ALA A 10 -18.45 -15.79 12.08
N ALA A 11 -18.01 -15.96 13.33
CA ALA A 11 -16.69 -15.41 13.70
C ALA A 11 -15.63 -16.34 13.08
N GLY A 12 -14.74 -15.82 12.24
CA GLY A 12 -13.56 -16.59 11.81
C GLY A 12 -12.71 -16.93 13.04
N ASP A 13 -11.83 -17.93 12.90
CA ASP A 13 -10.91 -18.29 13.98
C ASP A 13 -10.13 -17.05 14.46
N PRO A 14 -9.76 -16.98 15.75
CA PRO A 14 -8.98 -15.86 16.25
C PRO A 14 -7.65 -15.74 15.48
N LEU A 15 -7.30 -14.52 15.07
CA LEU A 15 -6.01 -14.28 14.39
C LEU A 15 -4.84 -14.74 15.25
N SER A 16 -3.87 -15.37 14.62
CA SER A 16 -2.54 -15.60 15.17
C SER A 16 -1.82 -14.28 15.44
N ASP A 17 -0.78 -14.32 16.29
CA ASP A 17 0.05 -13.14 16.55
C ASP A 17 0.77 -12.65 15.28
N GLY A 18 1.13 -13.58 14.37
CA GLY A 18 1.71 -13.25 13.06
C GLY A 18 0.75 -12.46 12.19
N GLU A 19 -0.48 -12.96 11.98
CA GLU A 19 -1.48 -12.24 11.18
C GLU A 19 -1.83 -10.86 11.75
N ARG A 20 -1.80 -10.72 13.09
CA ARG A 20 -2.00 -9.41 13.74
C ARG A 20 -0.86 -8.45 13.45
N ALA A 21 0.38 -8.93 13.55
CA ALA A 21 1.57 -8.13 13.26
C ALA A 21 1.60 -7.73 11.78
N ASP A 22 1.31 -8.66 10.87
CA ASP A 22 1.28 -8.40 9.43
C ASP A 22 0.19 -7.38 9.07
N LEU A 23 -1.02 -7.49 9.62
CA LEU A 23 -2.06 -6.48 9.37
C LEU A 23 -1.66 -5.08 9.84
N VAL A 24 -0.91 -4.98 10.94
CA VAL A 24 -0.39 -3.72 11.46
C VAL A 24 0.71 -3.16 10.55
N LEU A 25 1.62 -4.03 10.07
CA LEU A 25 2.67 -3.65 9.15
C LEU A 25 2.08 -3.17 7.81
N MET A 26 1.25 -3.98 7.16
CA MET A 26 0.58 -3.64 5.90
C MET A 26 -0.23 -2.34 6.03
N ARG A 27 -0.81 -2.06 7.20
CA ARG A 27 -1.53 -0.80 7.44
C ARG A 27 -0.60 0.41 7.34
N GLU A 28 0.57 0.35 7.97
CA GLU A 28 1.51 1.47 7.99
C GLU A 28 2.32 1.57 6.70
N GLU A 29 2.60 0.47 6.01
CA GLU A 29 3.29 0.49 4.70
C GLU A 29 2.42 1.14 3.61
N GLU A 30 1.14 0.78 3.52
CA GLU A 30 0.20 1.41 2.58
C GLU A 30 0.01 2.91 2.87
N ARG A 31 0.04 3.26 4.16
CA ARG A 31 0.03 4.66 4.61
C ARG A 31 1.31 5.39 4.18
N LEU A 32 2.46 4.73 4.33
CA LEU A 32 3.76 5.24 3.96
C LEU A 32 3.85 5.51 2.46
N ALA A 33 3.43 4.53 1.64
CA ALA A 33 3.34 4.66 0.19
C ALA A 33 2.48 5.86 -0.21
N ARG A 34 1.25 5.93 0.33
CA ARG A 34 0.33 7.04 0.09
C ARG A 34 0.98 8.39 0.42
N ASP A 35 1.54 8.52 1.62
CA ASP A 35 2.09 9.78 2.11
C ASP A 35 3.29 10.20 1.25
N LEU A 36 4.21 9.29 0.91
CA LEU A 36 5.34 9.58 0.01
C LEU A 36 4.88 10.04 -1.37
N TYR A 37 3.93 9.34 -1.98
CA TYR A 37 3.46 9.68 -3.32
C TYR A 37 2.71 11.02 -3.33
N GLN A 38 1.96 11.35 -2.28
CA GLN A 38 1.42 12.71 -2.12
C GLN A 38 2.53 13.77 -2.06
N ARG A 39 3.62 13.51 -1.31
CA ARG A 39 4.77 14.43 -1.25
C ARG A 39 5.47 14.58 -2.60
N PHE A 40 5.65 13.49 -3.35
CA PHE A 40 6.26 13.54 -4.68
C PHE A 40 5.37 14.24 -5.69
N HIS A 41 4.05 14.03 -5.65
CA HIS A 41 3.13 14.79 -6.48
C HIS A 41 3.18 16.29 -6.17
N GLN A 42 3.20 16.65 -4.89
CA GLN A 42 3.31 18.06 -4.47
C GLN A 42 4.61 18.71 -4.96
N ALA A 43 5.72 17.97 -4.94
CA ALA A 43 7.02 18.49 -5.36
C ALA A 43 7.15 18.62 -6.88
N TRP A 44 6.62 17.66 -7.64
CA TRP A 44 6.93 17.51 -9.06
C TRP A 44 5.74 17.73 -10.00
N GLY A 45 4.50 17.70 -9.50
CA GLY A 45 3.28 17.86 -10.30
C GLY A 45 3.00 16.70 -11.28
N VAL A 46 3.74 15.60 -11.18
CA VAL A 46 3.61 14.46 -12.11
C VAL A 46 2.37 13.62 -11.72
N PRO A 47 1.43 13.36 -12.66
CA PRO A 47 0.15 12.70 -12.32
C PRO A 47 0.26 11.26 -11.82
N ILE A 48 1.34 10.54 -12.14
CA ILE A 48 1.50 9.14 -11.70
C ILE A 48 1.46 9.03 -10.18
N PHE A 49 2.13 9.94 -9.47
CA PHE A 49 2.18 9.94 -8.01
C PHE A 49 0.80 10.17 -7.38
N ASP A 50 -0.01 11.10 -7.91
CA ASP A 50 -1.37 11.36 -7.41
C ASP A 50 -2.33 10.19 -7.64
N ASN A 51 -2.24 9.60 -8.84
CA ASN A 51 -3.06 8.44 -9.20
C ASN A 51 -2.75 7.24 -8.31
N ILE A 52 -1.47 6.96 -8.06
CA ILE A 52 -1.04 5.84 -7.21
C ILE A 52 -1.35 6.14 -5.74
N ALA A 53 -1.09 7.35 -5.23
CA ALA A 53 -1.50 7.75 -3.88
C ALA A 53 -3.01 7.55 -3.62
N THR A 54 -3.85 7.80 -4.63
CA THR A 54 -5.29 7.53 -4.55
C THR A 54 -5.60 6.03 -4.45
N SER A 55 -4.79 5.18 -5.08
CA SER A 55 -4.86 3.72 -4.95
C SER A 55 -4.44 3.28 -3.55
N GLU A 56 -3.32 3.78 -3.04
CA GLU A 56 -2.81 3.42 -1.69
C GLU A 56 -3.76 3.84 -0.58
N GLN A 57 -4.49 4.94 -0.74
CA GLN A 57 -5.56 5.28 0.19
C GLN A 57 -6.63 4.17 0.26
N ARG A 58 -6.96 3.52 -0.86
CA ARG A 58 -7.95 2.44 -0.88
C ARG A 58 -7.40 1.15 -0.27
N HIS A 59 -6.11 0.88 -0.48
CA HIS A 59 -5.42 -0.25 0.15
C HIS A 59 -5.36 -0.08 1.66
N TYR A 60 -4.87 1.07 2.12
CA TYR A 60 -4.90 1.52 3.50
C TYR A 60 -6.29 1.28 4.10
N ASP A 61 -7.35 1.81 3.48
CA ASP A 61 -8.73 1.63 3.97
C ASP A 61 -9.18 0.16 3.97
N ALA A 62 -8.71 -0.68 3.06
CA ALA A 62 -9.00 -2.10 3.04
C ALA A 62 -8.39 -2.84 4.23
N ILE A 63 -7.12 -2.58 4.53
CA ILE A 63 -6.47 -3.12 5.74
C ILE A 63 -7.15 -2.58 7.00
N GLY A 64 -7.50 -1.29 7.04
CA GLY A 64 -8.21 -0.69 8.17
C GLY A 64 -9.55 -1.37 8.50
N ARG A 65 -10.28 -1.84 7.47
CA ARG A 65 -11.49 -2.65 7.67
C ARG A 65 -11.18 -4.03 8.27
N LEU A 66 -10.04 -4.64 7.94
CA LEU A 66 -9.60 -5.89 8.55
C LEU A 66 -9.19 -5.69 10.01
N LEU A 67 -8.42 -4.64 10.32
CA LEU A 67 -8.06 -4.28 11.69
C LEU A 67 -9.32 -4.12 12.56
N GLN A 68 -10.32 -3.38 12.08
CA GLN A 68 -11.61 -3.23 12.77
C GLN A 68 -12.34 -4.57 12.93
N ARG A 69 -12.43 -5.37 11.86
CA ARG A 69 -13.12 -6.67 11.87
C ARG A 69 -12.54 -7.62 12.91
N TYR A 70 -11.22 -7.65 13.06
CA TYR A 70 -10.52 -8.55 13.97
C TYR A 70 -10.13 -7.89 15.30
N SER A 71 -10.62 -6.68 15.56
CA SER A 71 -10.35 -5.91 16.78
C SER A 71 -8.85 -5.74 17.07
N VAL A 72 -8.06 -5.51 16.01
CA VAL A 72 -6.64 -5.19 16.11
C VAL A 72 -6.49 -3.67 16.23
N PRO A 73 -5.75 -3.15 17.21
CA PRO A 73 -5.48 -1.71 17.33
C PRO A 73 -4.79 -1.16 16.08
N ASP A 74 -5.25 -0.01 15.59
CA ASP A 74 -4.68 0.67 14.43
C ASP A 74 -3.61 1.68 14.88
N PRO A 75 -2.31 1.47 14.59
CA PRO A 75 -1.21 2.33 15.04
C PRO A 75 -1.26 3.74 14.42
N SER A 76 -1.95 3.88 13.29
CA SER A 76 -2.03 5.14 12.53
C SER A 76 -2.96 6.18 13.18
N VAL A 77 -3.82 5.75 14.10
CA VAL A 77 -4.85 6.62 14.68
C VAL A 77 -4.21 7.77 15.45
N GLY A 78 -4.51 8.99 15.02
CA GLY A 78 -3.99 10.21 15.64
C GLY A 78 -2.58 10.60 15.22
N GLN A 79 -1.94 9.82 14.33
CA GLN A 79 -0.63 10.15 13.79
C GLN A 79 -0.76 11.09 12.58
N PRO A 80 0.05 12.15 12.48
CA PRO A 80 0.07 13.02 11.31
C PRO A 80 0.73 12.32 10.11
N ALA A 81 0.44 12.77 8.89
CA ALA A 81 1.07 12.23 7.68
C ALA A 81 2.61 12.34 7.76
N GLY A 82 3.31 11.28 7.34
CA GLY A 82 4.77 11.18 7.42
C GLY A 82 5.34 10.94 8.83
N VAL A 83 4.51 10.56 9.81
CA VAL A 83 4.93 10.17 11.16
C VAL A 83 4.43 8.77 11.48
N TYR A 84 5.36 7.87 11.80
CA TYR A 84 5.11 6.44 12.03
C TYR A 84 5.58 6.05 13.44
N VAL A 85 4.87 5.09 14.04
CA VAL A 85 5.21 4.60 15.38
C VAL A 85 6.47 3.74 15.35
N GLU A 86 6.58 2.89 14.33
CA GLU A 86 7.75 2.03 14.13
C GLU A 86 8.91 2.84 13.56
N THR A 87 10.04 2.83 14.27
CA THR A 87 11.21 3.64 13.92
C THR A 87 11.80 3.24 12.57
N GLU A 88 11.75 1.96 12.22
CA GLU A 88 12.23 1.47 10.92
C GLU A 88 11.40 2.03 9.76
N LEU A 89 10.07 2.14 9.92
CA LEU A 89 9.19 2.77 8.92
C LEU A 89 9.41 4.29 8.85
N GLN A 90 9.66 4.94 9.99
CA GLN A 90 10.01 6.36 10.01
C GLN A 90 11.32 6.62 9.25
N ASP A 91 12.36 5.84 9.51
CA ASP A 91 13.66 5.96 8.86
C ASP A 91 13.56 5.68 7.35
N ALA A 92 12.76 4.68 6.96
CA ALA A 92 12.48 4.38 5.56
C ALA A 92 11.77 5.56 4.87
N TYR A 93 10.71 6.09 5.47
CA TYR A 93 10.00 7.26 4.95
C TYR A 93 10.92 8.47 4.76
N ASP A 94 11.70 8.81 5.79
CA ASP A 94 12.59 9.99 5.73
C ASP A 94 13.69 9.82 4.67
N THR A 95 14.25 8.61 4.55
CA THR A 95 15.26 8.27 3.55
C THR A 95 14.70 8.36 2.13
N TRP A 96 13.55 7.73 1.89
CA TRP A 96 12.90 7.73 0.58
C TRP A 96 12.39 9.10 0.18
N LEU A 97 11.84 9.87 1.13
CA LEU A 97 11.43 11.25 0.90
C LEU A 97 12.64 12.10 0.48
N ALA A 98 13.73 12.07 1.24
CA ALA A 98 14.93 12.82 0.91
C ALA A 98 15.47 12.47 -0.48
N ARG A 99 15.52 11.17 -0.83
CA ARG A 99 15.98 10.70 -2.14
C ARG A 99 15.03 11.13 -3.26
N GLY A 100 13.72 10.97 -3.09
CA GLY A 100 12.73 11.30 -4.11
C GLY A 100 12.57 12.80 -4.35
N LEU A 101 12.94 13.64 -3.40
CA LEU A 101 12.97 15.10 -3.57
C LEU A 101 14.20 15.61 -4.34
N THR A 102 15.12 14.74 -4.76
CA THR A 102 16.28 15.16 -5.58
C THR A 102 15.94 15.35 -7.06
N SER A 103 15.03 14.55 -7.61
CA SER A 103 14.55 14.62 -9.00
C SER A 103 13.31 13.75 -9.21
N VAL A 104 12.55 14.02 -10.29
CA VAL A 104 11.43 13.16 -10.70
C VAL A 104 11.89 11.71 -10.93
N ALA A 105 13.04 11.52 -11.58
CA ALA A 105 13.62 10.20 -11.82
C ALA A 105 13.92 9.46 -10.50
N ALA A 106 14.48 10.16 -9.50
CA ALA A 106 14.72 9.59 -8.18
C ALA A 106 13.42 9.25 -7.43
N ALA A 107 12.37 10.07 -7.56
CA ALA A 107 11.06 9.76 -6.99
C ALA A 107 10.43 8.51 -7.62
N CYS A 108 10.57 8.31 -8.94
CA CYS A 108 10.08 7.10 -9.59
C CYS A 108 10.94 5.88 -9.27
N ALA A 109 12.26 6.05 -9.05
CA ALA A 109 13.11 4.97 -8.53
C ALA A 109 12.73 4.57 -7.09
N VAL A 110 12.37 5.54 -6.24
CA VAL A 110 11.77 5.25 -4.92
C VAL A 110 10.46 4.48 -5.08
N GLY A 111 9.59 4.88 -6.02
CA GLY A 111 8.36 4.15 -6.34
C GLY A 111 8.64 2.68 -6.67
N ILE A 112 9.60 2.41 -7.58
CA ILE A 112 9.99 1.04 -7.92
C ILE A 112 10.45 0.24 -6.69
N GLU A 113 11.32 0.82 -5.86
CA GLU A 113 11.84 0.15 -4.66
C GLU A 113 10.72 -0.17 -3.67
N LEU A 114 9.84 0.79 -3.40
CA LEU A 114 8.73 0.64 -2.47
C LEU A 114 7.76 -0.45 -2.95
N GLU A 115 7.29 -0.38 -4.19
CA GLU A 115 6.33 -1.36 -4.73
C GLU A 115 6.93 -2.78 -4.82
N THR A 116 8.24 -2.89 -4.98
CA THR A 116 8.93 -4.19 -4.94
C THR A 116 8.92 -4.77 -3.53
N GLY A 117 9.16 -3.95 -2.50
CA GLY A 117 9.05 -4.33 -1.10
C GLY A 117 7.63 -4.75 -0.75
N ASP A 118 6.65 -3.90 -1.05
CA ASP A 118 5.24 -4.13 -0.78
C ASP A 118 4.73 -5.46 -1.38
N ILE A 119 5.10 -5.77 -2.63
CA ILE A 119 4.78 -7.08 -3.24
C ILE A 119 5.39 -8.24 -2.46
N ALA A 120 6.64 -8.12 -1.99
CA ALA A 120 7.32 -9.16 -1.25
C ALA A 120 6.67 -9.37 0.13
N ASP A 121 6.38 -8.29 0.84
CA ASP A 121 5.81 -8.33 2.18
C ASP A 121 4.36 -8.83 2.14
N LEU A 122 3.55 -8.37 1.17
CA LEU A 122 2.20 -8.91 0.93
C LEU A 122 2.21 -10.41 0.57
N SER A 123 3.21 -10.87 -0.18
CA SER A 123 3.36 -12.29 -0.51
C SER A 123 3.69 -13.12 0.75
N ALA A 124 4.62 -12.63 1.57
CA ALA A 124 5.00 -13.30 2.81
C ALA A 124 3.84 -13.33 3.82
N ALA A 125 3.13 -12.23 3.97
CA ALA A 125 1.95 -12.12 4.85
C ALA A 125 0.80 -13.02 4.37
N ALA A 126 0.62 -13.17 3.05
CA ALA A 126 -0.35 -14.11 2.49
C ALA A 126 0.04 -15.57 2.77
N ASP A 127 1.32 -15.93 2.62
CA ASP A 127 1.81 -17.28 2.94
C ASP A 127 1.69 -17.62 4.44
N GLY A 128 1.72 -16.61 5.30
CA GLY A 128 1.57 -16.72 6.76
C GLY A 128 0.13 -16.74 7.29
N SER A 129 -0.87 -16.54 6.43
CA SER A 129 -2.29 -16.40 6.82
C SER A 129 -3.14 -17.57 6.34
N ASP A 130 -4.07 -18.04 7.17
CA ASP A 130 -5.11 -19.00 6.75
C ASP A 130 -6.50 -18.36 6.62
N GLN A 131 -6.61 -17.08 7.01
CA GLN A 131 -7.86 -16.33 7.05
C GLN A 131 -8.32 -15.90 5.65
N PRO A 132 -9.44 -16.45 5.12
CA PRO A 132 -9.86 -16.18 3.74
C PRO A 132 -10.17 -14.70 3.45
N ALA A 133 -10.54 -13.94 4.48
CA ALA A 133 -10.79 -12.51 4.35
C ALA A 133 -9.50 -11.70 4.20
N ILE A 134 -8.44 -12.09 4.91
CA ILE A 134 -7.12 -11.44 4.86
C ILE A 134 -6.46 -11.77 3.51
N LEU A 135 -6.40 -13.06 3.16
CA LEU A 135 -5.83 -13.54 1.90
C LEU A 135 -6.40 -12.79 0.68
N ARG A 136 -7.73 -12.64 0.62
CA ARG A 136 -8.38 -11.90 -0.46
C ARG A 136 -7.91 -10.45 -0.55
N VAL A 137 -7.71 -9.78 0.58
CA VAL A 137 -7.24 -8.39 0.56
C VAL A 137 -5.78 -8.34 0.12
N TYR A 138 -4.91 -9.17 0.69
CA TYR A 138 -3.49 -9.20 0.33
C TYR A 138 -3.27 -9.53 -1.16
N GLU A 139 -4.00 -10.50 -1.72
CA GLU A 139 -3.91 -10.81 -3.16
C GLU A 139 -4.32 -9.64 -4.06
N ASN A 140 -5.34 -8.87 -3.65
CA ASN A 140 -5.80 -7.71 -4.42
C ASN A 140 -4.81 -6.55 -4.34
N LEU A 141 -4.26 -6.29 -3.15
CA LEU A 141 -3.21 -5.29 -2.94
C LEU A 141 -1.98 -5.66 -3.75
N ARG A 142 -1.47 -6.90 -3.63
CA ARG A 142 -0.30 -7.38 -4.38
C ARG A 142 -0.47 -7.21 -5.89
N ALA A 143 -1.64 -7.53 -6.42
CA ALA A 143 -1.93 -7.34 -7.84
C ALA A 143 -1.97 -5.86 -8.25
N ALA A 144 -2.38 -4.96 -7.36
CA ALA A 144 -2.35 -3.52 -7.57
C ALA A 144 -0.91 -2.98 -7.48
N SER A 145 -0.11 -3.37 -6.50
CA SER A 145 1.31 -3.02 -6.36
C SER A 145 2.12 -3.48 -7.58
N GLU A 146 1.84 -4.66 -8.12
CA GLU A 146 2.39 -5.10 -9.41
C GLU A 146 2.04 -4.15 -10.59
N ASN A 147 0.84 -3.54 -10.58
CA ASN A 147 0.47 -2.54 -11.58
C ASN A 147 1.20 -1.21 -11.35
N HIS A 148 1.35 -0.80 -10.10
CA HIS A 148 2.08 0.42 -9.74
C HIS A 148 3.55 0.32 -10.13
N LEU A 149 4.21 -0.81 -9.80
CA LEU A 149 5.58 -1.12 -10.20
C LEU A 149 5.76 -0.98 -11.72
N ARG A 150 4.90 -1.65 -12.51
CA ARG A 150 4.93 -1.53 -13.98
C ARG A 150 4.76 -0.08 -14.45
N ALA A 151 3.95 0.71 -13.76
CA ALA A 151 3.74 2.11 -14.09
C ALA A 151 4.99 2.95 -13.82
N PHE A 152 5.67 2.76 -12.67
CA PHE A 152 6.91 3.47 -12.38
C PHE A 152 8.06 3.06 -13.31
N GLU A 153 8.22 1.76 -13.61
CA GLU A 153 9.23 1.26 -14.55
C GLU A 153 9.03 1.84 -15.96
N ALA A 154 7.78 1.89 -16.44
CA ALA A 154 7.47 2.46 -17.73
C ALA A 154 7.69 3.98 -17.74
N ALA A 155 7.33 4.69 -16.66
CA ALA A 155 7.57 6.11 -16.53
C ALA A 155 9.06 6.47 -16.49
N LEU A 156 9.90 5.65 -15.85
CA LEU A 156 11.35 5.85 -15.77
C LEU A 156 12.08 5.49 -17.09
N SER A 157 11.58 4.49 -17.82
CA SER A 157 12.14 4.10 -19.14
C SER A 157 11.68 4.99 -20.30
N GLY A 158 10.85 6.01 -20.03
CA GLY A 158 10.26 6.88 -21.05
C GLY A 158 9.26 6.16 -21.98
N ARG A 159 8.80 4.96 -21.59
CA ARG A 159 7.81 4.21 -22.35
C ARG A 159 6.41 4.76 -22.04
N PRO A 160 5.56 5.03 -23.06
CA PRO A 160 4.17 5.36 -22.82
C PRO A 160 3.49 4.23 -22.03
N LEU A 161 2.83 4.56 -20.92
CA LEU A 161 1.99 3.62 -20.18
C LEU A 161 0.94 3.05 -21.16
N GLY A 162 0.93 1.72 -21.33
CA GLY A 162 0.11 1.04 -22.34
C GLY A 162 -1.37 1.42 -22.24
N GLY A 163 -1.90 2.03 -23.30
CA GLY A 163 -3.24 2.61 -23.31
C GLY A 163 -4.36 1.60 -23.57
N GLY A 164 -5.22 1.42 -22.57
CA GLY A 164 -6.65 1.30 -22.83
C GLY A 164 -7.18 2.63 -23.38
N ARG A 165 -7.95 2.56 -24.48
CA ARG A 165 -8.38 3.68 -25.33
C ARG A 165 -8.90 4.88 -24.51
N GLY A 166 -8.21 6.04 -24.57
CA GLY A 166 -8.82 7.30 -24.16
C GLY A 166 -7.95 8.46 -23.68
N TRP A 167 -6.62 8.31 -23.51
CA TRP A 167 -5.81 9.45 -23.06
C TRP A 167 -5.41 10.38 -24.21
N ARG A 168 -6.25 11.39 -24.46
CA ARG A 168 -5.90 12.56 -25.27
C ARG A 168 -4.80 13.35 -24.55
N ARG A 169 -3.73 13.61 -25.29
CA ARG A 169 -2.57 14.44 -24.95
C ARG A 169 -2.94 15.68 -24.11
N ARG A 170 -2.55 15.67 -22.84
CA ARG A 170 -1.89 16.80 -22.19
C ARG A 170 -0.53 16.26 -21.73
N GLY A 171 0.55 16.99 -22.04
CA GLY A 171 1.92 16.55 -21.83
C GLY A 171 2.23 16.36 -20.35
N GLY A 172 1.97 15.16 -19.82
CA GLY A 172 2.60 14.68 -18.60
C GLY A 172 3.98 14.19 -18.99
N GLU A 173 5.00 14.96 -18.61
CA GLU A 173 6.39 14.53 -18.64
C GLU A 173 6.47 13.24 -17.81
N GLY A 174 6.91 12.14 -18.44
CA GLY A 174 7.26 10.93 -17.71
C GLY A 174 8.45 11.20 -16.77
N CYS A 175 8.86 10.21 -15.99
CA CYS A 175 10.00 10.38 -15.08
C CYS A 175 11.37 10.34 -15.76
N ALA A 176 11.40 10.40 -17.10
CA ALA A 176 12.55 10.20 -17.96
C ALA A 176 13.02 11.50 -18.61
#